data_AF-A0A1C6JI56-F1
#
_entry.id   AF-A0A1C6JI56-F1
#
_cell.length_a   1.000
_cell.length_b   1.000
_cell.length_c   1.000
_cell.angle_alpha   90.00
_cell.angle_beta   90.00
_cell.angle_gamma   90.00
#
_symmetry.space_group_name_H-M   'P 1'
#
loop_
_entity.id
_entity.type
_entity.pdbx_description
1 polymer ?
#
loop_
_entity_poly.entity_id
_entity_poly.type
_entity_poly.pdbx_seq_one_letter_code
_entity_poly.pdbx_strand_id
1 'polypeptide(L)'
;MEYEVNLNAYEMNQVNLYAVQGEADSRKIICHIIEKSGVVIPTSNATVVNKMLNLTDFTIKLYEIRSDGAVSVEGTIEDAENGVVSFELSDDFTEQSGIFDCAVVLTKAIEDLRIVGISLQVAKLNIEGNTNIIIQRGTTKIINIVIYNDDDTIYTLESGDKLIFGVKKSLSAIDYTIKKESTSDSKDGNGYNITLEPADTQKLLGSYLYEVALQTASGEYYIVIDCSEFVVTNTLTQKE
;
A
#
# COMPACT_ATOMS: atom_id res chain seq x y z
N MET A 1 -6.83 0.52 16.61
CA MET A 1 -5.70 1.33 17.10
C MET A 1 -6.06 2.79 16.89
N GLU A 2 -5.85 3.64 17.90
CA GLU A 2 -6.22 5.05 17.86
C GLU A 2 -4.98 5.92 17.67
N TYR A 3 -5.05 6.90 16.77
CA TYR A 3 -4.02 7.90 16.54
C TYR A 3 -4.59 9.29 16.84
N GLU A 4 -4.07 9.95 17.87
CA GLU A 4 -4.43 11.33 18.17
C GLU A 4 -3.42 12.30 17.55
N VAL A 5 -3.93 13.32 16.85
CA VAL A 5 -3.11 14.35 16.19
C VAL A 5 -3.70 15.74 16.38
N ASN A 6 -2.83 16.74 16.49
CA ASN A 6 -3.19 18.15 16.48
C ASN A 6 -2.98 18.72 15.08
N LEU A 7 -3.99 19.38 14.54
CA LEU A 7 -3.96 19.96 13.20
C LEU A 7 -4.30 21.46 13.26
N ASN A 8 -3.38 22.29 12.80
CA ASN A 8 -3.65 23.73 12.66
C ASN A 8 -4.45 23.99 11.38
N ALA A 9 -5.55 24.72 11.53
CA ALA A 9 -6.49 25.08 10.48
C ALA A 9 -5.88 26.02 9.41
N TYR A 10 -4.92 26.86 9.79
CA TYR A 10 -4.41 27.98 8.96
C TYR A 10 -2.89 27.95 8.75
N GLU A 11 -2.20 26.94 9.29
CA GLU A 11 -0.76 26.76 9.16
C GLU A 11 -0.45 25.41 8.50
N MET A 12 0.72 25.31 7.87
CA MET A 12 1.20 24.04 7.31
C MET A 12 1.50 23.07 8.46
N ASN A 13 0.89 21.88 8.40
CA ASN A 13 1.16 20.82 9.36
C ASN A 13 2.37 19.97 8.91
N GLN A 14 2.87 19.14 9.83
CA GLN A 14 3.90 18.12 9.56
C GLN A 14 3.53 16.84 10.31
N VAL A 15 2.41 16.24 9.91
CA VAL A 15 1.88 15.03 10.53
C VAL A 15 2.13 13.83 9.62
N ASN A 16 2.71 12.77 10.18
CA ASN A 16 2.90 11.50 9.49
C ASN A 16 2.06 10.44 10.19
N LEU A 17 1.10 9.90 9.46
CA LEU A 17 0.27 8.77 9.87
C LEU A 17 0.84 7.49 9.26
N TYR A 18 0.57 6.37 9.91
CA TYR A 18 1.04 5.07 9.46
C TYR A 18 -0.15 4.14 9.29
N ALA A 19 -0.09 3.29 8.26
CA ALA A 19 -1.02 2.20 8.01
C ALA A 19 -0.29 1.00 7.39
N VAL A 20 -0.98 -0.13 7.30
CA VAL A 20 -0.51 -1.33 6.64
C VAL A 20 -1.42 -1.64 5.46
N GLN A 21 -0.86 -2.06 4.32
CA GLN A 21 -1.65 -2.36 3.13
C GLN A 21 -2.68 -3.46 3.40
N GLY A 22 -3.93 -3.28 2.96
CA GLY A 22 -5.01 -4.23 3.15
C GLY A 22 -5.62 -4.25 4.56
N GLU A 23 -5.20 -3.32 5.42
CA GLU A 23 -5.79 -3.14 6.74
C GLU A 23 -7.11 -2.36 6.63
N ALA A 24 -8.24 -2.97 7.02
CA ALA A 24 -9.56 -2.35 6.97
C ALA A 24 -10.15 -2.14 8.38
N ASP A 25 -10.89 -1.04 8.58
CA ASP A 25 -11.73 -0.74 9.75
C ASP A 25 -11.06 -0.86 11.14
N SER A 26 -9.73 -0.84 11.19
CA SER A 26 -8.97 -1.04 12.42
C SER A 26 -8.32 0.24 12.95
N ARG A 27 -8.27 1.32 12.14
CA ARG A 27 -7.57 2.57 12.45
C ARG A 27 -8.54 3.72 12.58
N LYS A 28 -8.62 4.26 13.80
CA LYS A 28 -9.34 5.49 14.10
C LYS A 28 -8.33 6.62 14.31
N ILE A 29 -8.44 7.67 13.51
CA ILE A 29 -7.65 8.91 13.66
C ILE A 29 -8.53 9.91 14.37
N ILE A 30 -8.05 10.49 15.47
CA ILE A 30 -8.72 11.54 16.21
C ILE A 30 -7.91 12.83 15.99
N CYS A 31 -8.56 13.82 15.39
CA CYS A 31 -7.95 15.10 15.08
C CYS A 31 -8.49 16.19 16.01
N HIS A 32 -7.57 16.93 16.61
CA HIS A 32 -7.84 18.16 17.35
C HIS A 32 -7.54 19.36 16.45
N ILE A 33 -8.59 20.05 15.98
CA ILE A 33 -8.48 21.15 15.03
C ILE A 33 -8.24 22.47 15.78
N ILE A 34 -7.06 23.06 15.56
CA ILE A 34 -6.58 24.28 16.20
C ILE A 34 -6.82 25.46 15.26
N GLU A 35 -7.60 26.44 15.70
CA GLU A 35 -7.77 27.72 15.01
C GLU A 35 -6.54 28.62 15.18
N LYS A 36 -5.96 28.63 16.38
CA LYS A 36 -4.78 29.43 16.70
C LYS A 36 -3.93 28.77 17.77
N SER A 37 -2.66 28.54 17.44
CA SER A 37 -1.66 28.04 18.38
C SER A 37 -1.48 29.01 19.54
N GLY A 38 -1.37 28.47 20.76
CA GLY A 38 -1.02 29.28 21.92
C GLY A 38 0.38 29.89 21.78
N VAL A 39 0.57 31.11 22.27
CA VAL A 39 1.85 31.83 22.18
C VAL A 39 2.61 31.72 23.49
N VAL A 40 3.87 31.26 23.44
CA VAL A 40 4.79 31.32 24.58
C VAL A 40 5.23 32.77 24.77
N ILE A 41 4.95 33.34 25.94
CA ILE A 41 5.45 34.65 26.35
C ILE A 41 6.56 34.42 27.39
N PRO A 42 7.84 34.74 27.11
CA PRO A 42 8.98 34.40 27.98
C PRO A 42 8.87 34.93 29.42
N THR A 43 8.07 35.97 29.64
CA THR A 43 7.87 36.63 30.93
C THR A 43 6.62 36.16 31.67
N SER A 44 5.87 35.19 31.13
CA SER A 44 4.61 34.69 31.69
C SER A 44 4.72 33.22 32.08
N ASN A 45 4.20 32.88 33.26
CA ASN A 45 4.01 31.49 33.71
C ASN A 45 2.62 30.95 33.35
N ALA A 46 1.83 31.68 32.55
CA ALA A 46 0.51 31.22 32.12
C ALA A 46 0.63 29.99 31.22
N THR A 47 -0.26 29.01 31.43
CA THR A 47 -0.34 27.83 30.58
C THR A 47 -0.63 28.26 29.14
N VAL A 48 0.16 27.73 28.19
CA VAL A 48 -0.08 27.93 26.76
C VAL A 48 -1.27 27.07 26.37
N VAL A 49 -2.36 27.71 25.96
CA VAL A 49 -3.60 27.04 25.55
C VAL A 49 -3.87 27.34 24.08
N ASN A 50 -4.11 26.30 23.30
CA ASN A 50 -4.53 26.43 21.91
C ASN A 50 -5.99 26.90 21.86
N LYS A 51 -6.30 27.78 20.92
CA LYS A 51 -7.68 28.09 20.56
C LYS A 51 -8.16 27.00 19.61
N MET A 52 -9.06 26.15 20.07
CA MET A 52 -9.69 25.12 19.24
C MET A 52 -10.70 25.75 18.27
N LEU A 53 -10.83 25.16 17.08
CA LEU A 53 -11.82 25.58 16.09
C LEU A 53 -13.17 24.95 16.44
N ASN A 54 -14.24 25.75 16.50
CA ASN A 54 -15.59 25.21 16.66
C ASN A 54 -16.09 24.62 15.33
N LEU A 55 -16.49 23.35 15.35
CA LEU A 55 -16.89 22.54 14.19
C LEU A 55 -18.40 22.52 13.95
N THR A 56 -19.18 23.31 14.69
CA THR A 56 -20.64 23.38 14.50
C THR A 56 -20.97 23.76 13.05
N ASP A 57 -21.95 23.08 12.47
CA ASP A 57 -22.41 23.22 11.09
C ASP A 57 -21.40 22.84 10.00
N PHE A 58 -20.22 22.31 10.35
CA PHE A 58 -19.30 21.75 9.37
C PHE A 58 -19.65 20.29 9.03
N THR A 59 -19.53 19.95 7.75
CA THR A 59 -19.26 18.59 7.28
C THR A 59 -17.77 18.44 7.07
N ILE A 60 -17.19 17.30 7.47
CA ILE A 60 -15.74 17.13 7.48
C ILE A 60 -15.39 15.82 6.77
N LYS A 61 -14.40 15.88 5.87
CA LYS A 61 -13.85 14.70 5.19
C LYS A 61 -12.34 14.66 5.29
N LEU A 62 -11.80 13.46 5.46
CA LEU A 62 -10.39 13.18 5.22
C LEU A 62 -10.24 12.68 3.79
N TYR A 63 -9.29 13.25 3.06
CA TYR A 63 -8.90 12.84 1.72
C TYR A 63 -7.50 12.27 1.72
N GLU A 64 -7.30 11.21 0.94
CA GLU A 64 -5.99 10.78 0.46
C GLU A 64 -5.90 11.08 -1.04
N ILE A 65 -4.83 11.76 -1.44
CA ILE A 65 -4.62 12.25 -2.79
C ILE A 65 -3.65 11.30 -3.50
N ARG A 66 -4.13 10.64 -4.55
CA ARG A 66 -3.35 9.75 -5.40
C ARG A 66 -3.20 10.34 -6.81
N SER A 67 -2.31 9.76 -7.61
CA SER A 67 -2.13 10.15 -9.01
C SER A 67 -3.32 9.78 -9.91
N ASP A 68 -4.08 8.76 -9.53
CA ASP A 68 -5.22 8.20 -10.27
C ASP A 68 -6.58 8.71 -9.78
N GLY A 69 -6.64 9.36 -8.62
CA GLY A 69 -7.87 9.92 -8.04
C GLY A 69 -7.68 10.28 -6.57
N ALA A 70 -8.72 10.79 -5.91
CA ALA A 70 -8.72 10.96 -4.47
C ALA A 70 -9.76 10.02 -3.85
N VAL A 71 -9.37 9.35 -2.78
CA VAL A 71 -10.30 8.60 -1.92
C VAL A 71 -10.60 9.43 -0.68
N SER A 72 -11.79 9.24 -0.08
CA SER A 72 -12.21 10.04 1.05
C SER A 72 -13.09 9.28 2.02
N VAL A 73 -13.00 9.64 3.29
CA VAL A 73 -13.91 9.17 4.34
C VAL A 73 -14.54 10.34 5.08
N GLU A 74 -15.81 10.19 5.45
CA GLU A 74 -16.53 11.16 6.29
C GLU A 74 -15.99 11.13 7.72
N GLY A 75 -15.86 12.31 8.33
CA GLY A 75 -15.49 12.45 9.73
C GLY A 75 -16.70 12.44 10.66
N THR A 76 -16.52 11.89 11.85
CA THR A 76 -17.47 11.98 12.96
C THR A 76 -17.05 13.09 13.90
N ILE A 77 -17.86 14.15 14.04
CA ILE A 77 -17.59 15.21 15.02
C ILE A 77 -17.90 14.66 16.42
N GLU A 78 -16.85 14.47 17.21
CA GLU A 78 -16.94 13.93 18.57
C GLU A 78 -17.20 15.03 19.60
N ASP A 79 -16.61 16.22 19.40
CA ASP A 79 -16.82 17.41 20.21
C ASP A 79 -16.68 18.66 19.33
N ALA A 80 -17.82 19.24 18.96
CA ALA A 80 -17.86 20.39 18.07
C ALA A 80 -17.28 21.66 18.70
N GLU A 81 -17.50 21.90 20.00
CA GLU A 81 -17.04 23.13 20.66
C GLU A 81 -15.52 23.15 20.84
N ASN A 82 -14.91 21.97 21.00
CA ASN A 82 -13.47 21.81 21.23
C ASN A 82 -12.70 21.28 20.02
N GLY A 83 -13.30 21.29 18.83
CA GLY A 83 -12.57 21.00 17.60
C GLY A 83 -12.17 19.53 17.42
N VAL A 84 -12.94 18.58 17.96
CA VAL A 84 -12.58 17.16 17.91
C VAL A 84 -13.41 16.44 16.84
N VAL A 85 -12.71 15.82 15.89
CA VAL A 85 -13.28 14.99 14.84
C VAL A 85 -12.50 13.69 14.73
N SER A 86 -13.20 12.59 14.47
CA SER A 86 -12.59 11.29 14.23
C SER A 86 -12.84 10.77 12.82
N PHE A 87 -11.92 9.95 12.32
CA PHE A 87 -12.00 9.29 11.02
C PHE A 87 -11.66 7.82 11.21
N GLU A 88 -12.53 6.93 10.74
CA GLU A 88 -12.21 5.51 10.62
C GLU A 88 -11.73 5.27 9.20
N LEU A 89 -10.47 4.86 9.03
CA LEU A 89 -9.91 4.64 7.70
C LEU A 89 -10.58 3.41 7.06
N SER A 90 -11.14 3.60 5.87
CA SER A 90 -11.63 2.49 5.04
C SER A 90 -10.49 1.71 4.38
N ASP A 91 -10.81 0.52 3.89
CA ASP A 91 -9.95 -0.31 3.04
C ASP A 91 -9.43 0.44 1.81
N ASP A 92 -10.23 1.35 1.25
CA ASP A 92 -9.80 2.21 0.14
C ASP A 92 -8.49 2.94 0.46
N PHE A 93 -8.28 3.46 1.67
CA PHE A 93 -7.05 4.19 2.05
C PHE A 93 -5.81 3.30 2.12
N THR A 94 -5.98 1.99 2.32
CA THR A 94 -4.88 1.05 2.52
C THR A 94 -4.73 0.07 1.37
N GLU A 95 -5.51 0.20 0.30
CA GLU A 95 -5.45 -0.64 -0.90
C GLU A 95 -4.05 -0.66 -1.52
N GLN A 96 -3.39 0.51 -1.58
CA GLN A 96 -2.07 0.69 -2.19
C GLN A 96 -1.01 1.03 -1.14
N SER A 97 0.14 0.36 -1.19
CA SER A 97 1.29 0.74 -0.35
C SER A 97 1.99 1.98 -0.92
N GLY A 98 2.44 2.89 -0.06
CA GLY A 98 3.10 4.11 -0.50
C GLY A 98 3.14 5.22 0.56
N ILE A 99 3.51 6.41 0.13
CA ILE A 99 3.37 7.64 0.91
C ILE A 99 2.40 8.53 0.12
N PHE A 100 1.30 8.89 0.76
CA PHE A 100 0.24 9.67 0.14
C PHE A 100 0.04 10.99 0.87
N ASP A 101 -0.23 12.05 0.11
CA ASP A 101 -0.62 13.34 0.67
C ASP A 101 -2.08 13.29 1.11
N CYS A 102 -2.34 13.76 2.31
CA CYS A 102 -3.68 13.82 2.88
C CYS A 102 -4.12 15.26 3.14
N ALA A 103 -5.43 15.48 3.10
CA ALA A 103 -6.04 16.75 3.46
C ALA A 103 -7.34 16.53 4.23
N VAL A 104 -7.55 17.30 5.29
CA VAL A 104 -8.85 17.39 5.94
C VAL A 104 -9.59 18.59 5.35
N VAL A 105 -10.77 18.37 4.81
CA VAL A 105 -11.62 19.40 4.22
C VAL A 105 -12.83 19.60 5.11
N LEU A 106 -13.03 20.84 5.56
CA LEU A 106 -14.16 21.26 6.35
C LEU A 106 -15.03 22.17 5.47
N THR A 107 -16.29 21.81 5.32
CA THR A 107 -17.28 22.55 4.50
C THR A 107 -18.46 22.93 5.35
N LYS A 108 -18.87 24.20 5.31
CA LYS A 108 -20.18 24.68 5.76
C LYS A 108 -20.73 25.68 4.76
N ALA A 109 -21.98 26.10 4.92
CA ALA A 109 -22.76 26.81 3.89
C ALA A 109 -22.05 27.95 3.11
N ILE A 110 -21.09 28.65 3.74
CA ILE A 110 -20.37 29.79 3.14
C ILE A 110 -18.85 29.73 3.34
N GLU A 111 -18.31 28.63 3.86
CA GLU A 111 -16.89 28.53 4.23
C GLU A 111 -16.37 27.13 3.94
N ASP A 112 -15.25 27.08 3.21
CA ASP A 112 -14.48 25.87 2.96
C ASP A 112 -13.05 26.08 3.47
N LEU A 113 -12.61 25.18 4.36
CA LEU A 113 -11.26 25.16 4.90
C LEU A 113 -10.55 23.87 4.47
N ARG A 114 -9.28 23.99 4.12
CA ARG A 114 -8.42 22.84 3.76
C ARG A 114 -7.20 22.82 4.64
N ILE A 115 -7.08 21.77 5.43
CA ILE A 115 -5.95 21.51 6.31
C ILE A 115 -5.02 20.56 5.58
N VAL A 116 -3.77 20.97 5.41
CA VAL A 116 -2.74 20.26 4.62
C VAL A 116 -1.46 20.05 5.44
N GLY A 117 -0.53 19.25 4.91
CA GLY A 117 0.70 18.87 5.61
C GLY A 117 0.54 17.59 6.43
N ILE A 118 -0.35 16.71 5.97
CA ILE A 118 -0.59 15.39 6.54
C ILE A 118 -0.13 14.39 5.49
N SER A 119 0.69 13.41 5.88
CA SER A 119 1.03 12.27 5.03
C SER A 119 0.52 10.97 5.66
N LEU A 120 0.03 10.06 4.81
CA LEU A 120 -0.26 8.68 5.21
C LEU A 120 0.80 7.77 4.58
N GLN A 121 1.59 7.13 5.42
CA GLN A 121 2.52 6.10 5.00
C GLN A 121 1.87 4.72 5.17
N VAL A 122 1.45 4.13 4.05
CA VAL A 122 0.93 2.77 3.99
C VAL A 122 2.11 1.82 3.73
N ALA A 123 2.53 1.13 4.78
CA ALA A 123 3.56 0.11 4.68
C ALA A 123 3.02 -1.09 3.89
N LYS A 124 3.79 -1.55 2.90
CA LYS A 124 3.47 -2.77 2.16
C LYS A 124 3.36 -3.94 3.13
N LEU A 125 2.24 -4.65 3.09
CA LEU A 125 2.06 -5.85 3.89
C LEU A 125 2.75 -7.01 3.18
N ASN A 126 3.90 -7.40 3.72
CA ASN A 126 4.61 -8.60 3.28
C ASN A 126 4.24 -9.77 4.20
N ILE A 127 2.95 -10.13 4.22
CA ILE A 127 2.54 -11.46 4.71
C ILE A 127 2.93 -12.47 3.63
N GLU A 128 3.39 -13.65 4.05
CA GLU A 128 3.92 -14.72 3.19
C GLU A 128 3.15 -14.83 1.87
N GLY A 129 3.79 -14.39 0.78
CA GLY A 129 3.17 -14.26 -0.55
C GLY A 129 3.81 -13.14 -1.38
N ASN A 130 4.07 -11.97 -0.78
CA ASN A 130 4.72 -10.83 -1.45
C ASN A 130 6.22 -10.76 -1.10
N THR A 131 7.03 -11.66 -1.66
CA THR A 131 8.49 -11.64 -1.47
C THR A 131 9.21 -11.06 -2.67
N ASN A 132 9.76 -9.86 -2.53
CA ASN A 132 10.67 -9.31 -3.53
C ASN A 132 11.72 -10.34 -3.95
N ILE A 133 11.84 -10.58 -5.25
CA ILE A 133 12.80 -11.53 -5.79
C ILE A 133 14.06 -10.77 -6.16
N ILE A 134 15.16 -11.09 -5.49
CA ILE A 134 16.50 -10.69 -5.91
C ILE A 134 17.18 -11.90 -6.56
N ILE A 135 17.78 -11.68 -7.73
CA ILE A 135 18.58 -12.68 -8.46
C ILE A 135 19.84 -12.02 -9.02
N GLN A 136 20.93 -12.78 -9.10
CA GLN A 136 22.13 -12.36 -9.81
C GLN A 136 22.01 -12.82 -11.27
N ARG A 137 22.26 -11.93 -12.24
CA ARG A 137 22.11 -12.28 -13.66
C ARG A 137 22.95 -13.49 -14.06
N GLY A 138 22.44 -14.33 -14.94
CA GLY A 138 23.19 -15.47 -15.46
C GLY A 138 23.29 -16.65 -14.48
N THR A 139 22.48 -16.68 -13.42
CA THR A 139 22.37 -17.84 -12.53
C THR A 139 21.02 -18.55 -12.72
N THR A 140 20.97 -19.83 -12.32
CA THR A 140 19.71 -20.57 -12.21
C THR A 140 19.05 -20.25 -10.87
N LYS A 141 17.74 -20.00 -10.87
CA LYS A 141 16.92 -19.91 -9.65
C LYS A 141 15.66 -20.73 -9.81
N ILE A 142 15.36 -21.56 -8.81
CA ILE A 142 14.11 -22.32 -8.73
C ILE A 142 13.24 -21.65 -7.67
N ILE A 143 11.99 -21.35 -8.04
CA ILE A 143 10.97 -20.77 -7.17
C ILE A 143 9.85 -21.81 -7.06
N ASN A 144 9.62 -22.33 -5.85
CA ASN A 144 8.52 -23.27 -5.59
C ASN A 144 7.31 -22.48 -5.08
N ILE A 145 6.17 -22.62 -5.75
CA ILE A 145 4.93 -21.91 -5.39
C ILE A 145 3.89 -22.91 -4.92
N VAL A 146 3.39 -22.69 -3.71
CA VAL A 146 2.23 -23.40 -3.16
C VAL A 146 1.01 -22.49 -3.30
N ILE A 147 -0.08 -23.03 -3.84
CA ILE A 147 -1.32 -22.30 -4.03
C ILE A 147 -2.30 -22.78 -2.96
N TYR A 148 -3.01 -21.85 -2.33
CA TYR A 148 -4.04 -22.14 -1.35
C TYR A 148 -5.40 -21.73 -1.89
N ASN A 149 -6.41 -22.54 -1.61
CA ASN A 149 -7.82 -22.16 -1.73
C ASN A 149 -8.21 -21.24 -0.57
N ASP A 150 -9.37 -20.61 -0.67
CA ASP A 150 -9.92 -19.73 0.38
C ASP A 150 -10.14 -20.44 1.74
N ASP A 151 -10.19 -21.77 1.76
CA ASP A 151 -10.33 -22.60 2.96
C ASP A 151 -8.99 -23.09 3.53
N ASP A 152 -7.88 -22.46 3.14
CA ASP A 152 -6.49 -22.80 3.49
C ASP A 152 -6.03 -24.20 3.04
N THR A 153 -6.82 -24.90 2.22
CA THR A 153 -6.38 -26.17 1.61
C THR A 153 -5.49 -25.91 0.40
N ILE A 154 -4.55 -26.82 0.13
CA ILE A 154 -3.63 -26.68 -1.01
C ILE A 154 -4.38 -26.98 -2.31
N TYR A 155 -4.40 -26.00 -3.21
CA TYR A 155 -4.89 -26.19 -4.57
C TYR A 155 -3.90 -27.00 -5.40
N THR A 156 -4.40 -28.02 -6.09
CA THR A 156 -3.60 -28.88 -6.97
C THR A 156 -3.95 -28.54 -8.42
N LEU A 157 -2.97 -28.07 -9.20
CA LEU A 157 -3.12 -27.83 -10.63
C LEU A 157 -3.68 -29.07 -11.34
N GLU A 158 -4.77 -28.87 -12.07
CA GLU A 158 -5.38 -29.86 -12.95
C GLU A 158 -4.71 -29.86 -14.33
N SER A 159 -5.06 -30.86 -15.14
CA SER A 159 -4.57 -30.94 -16.53
C SER A 159 -5.12 -29.76 -17.34
N GLY A 160 -4.21 -28.95 -17.89
CA GLY A 160 -4.54 -27.76 -18.66
C GLY A 160 -4.40 -26.46 -17.88
N ASP A 161 -4.28 -26.51 -16.55
CA ASP A 161 -3.97 -25.36 -15.73
C ASP A 161 -2.53 -24.89 -15.94
N LYS A 162 -2.32 -23.59 -15.74
CA LYS A 162 -1.02 -22.94 -15.89
C LYS A 162 -0.78 -21.94 -14.76
N LEU A 163 0.35 -22.11 -14.07
CA LEU A 163 0.95 -21.02 -13.30
C LEU A 163 1.85 -20.20 -14.23
N ILE A 164 1.59 -18.90 -14.31
CA ILE A 164 2.28 -17.97 -15.20
C ILE A 164 3.08 -17.01 -14.34
N PHE A 165 4.40 -17.13 -14.41
CA PHE A 165 5.33 -16.16 -13.83
C PHE A 165 5.70 -15.12 -14.88
N GLY A 166 5.22 -13.90 -14.68
CA GLY A 166 5.42 -12.78 -15.59
C GLY A 166 6.32 -11.73 -14.97
N VAL A 167 7.38 -11.31 -15.69
CA VAL A 167 8.22 -10.17 -15.32
C VAL A 167 8.12 -9.09 -16.38
N LYS A 168 7.92 -7.85 -15.96
CA LYS A 168 7.81 -6.66 -16.82
C LYS A 168 8.67 -5.52 -16.31
N LYS A 169 9.06 -4.62 -17.20
CA LYS A 169 9.90 -3.47 -16.82
C LYS A 169 9.17 -2.46 -15.93
N SER A 170 7.87 -2.30 -16.14
CA SER A 170 6.96 -1.40 -15.41
C SER A 170 5.52 -1.90 -15.58
N LEU A 171 4.58 -1.36 -14.80
CA LEU A 171 3.14 -1.64 -14.92
C LEU A 171 2.59 -1.27 -16.30
N SER A 172 3.15 -0.24 -16.94
CA SER A 172 2.76 0.20 -18.28
C SER A 172 3.35 -0.63 -19.43
N ALA A 173 4.25 -1.58 -19.15
CA ALA A 173 4.86 -2.39 -20.18
C ALA A 173 3.87 -3.43 -20.73
N ILE A 174 3.74 -3.48 -22.06
CA ILE A 174 2.86 -4.42 -22.75
C ILE A 174 3.50 -5.81 -22.73
N ASP A 175 4.76 -5.90 -23.18
CA ASP A 175 5.47 -7.15 -23.34
C ASP A 175 6.15 -7.64 -22.07
N TYR A 176 6.19 -8.96 -21.90
CA TYR A 176 6.99 -9.60 -20.86
C TYR A 176 8.48 -9.48 -21.16
N THR A 177 9.24 -9.10 -20.13
CA THR A 177 10.70 -9.27 -20.12
C THR A 177 11.08 -10.73 -19.88
N ILE A 178 10.36 -11.41 -18.97
CA ILE A 178 10.46 -12.85 -18.74
C ILE A 178 9.04 -13.37 -18.62
N LYS A 179 8.75 -14.51 -19.28
CA LYS A 179 7.51 -15.26 -19.06
C LYS A 179 7.86 -16.74 -18.90
N LYS A 180 7.47 -17.33 -17.78
CA LYS A 180 7.60 -18.78 -17.54
C LYS A 180 6.22 -19.35 -17.22
N GLU A 181 6.00 -20.58 -17.65
CA GLU A 181 4.77 -21.32 -17.38
C GLU A 181 5.16 -22.62 -16.67
N SER A 182 4.46 -22.91 -15.57
CA SER A 182 4.55 -24.17 -14.84
C SER A 182 3.18 -24.84 -14.89
N THR A 183 3.19 -26.16 -15.05
CA THR A 183 1.97 -26.99 -15.17
C THR A 183 1.94 -28.03 -14.05
N SER A 184 0.93 -28.89 -14.05
CA SER A 184 0.84 -30.06 -13.17
C SER A 184 2.13 -30.92 -13.16
N ASP A 185 2.85 -30.98 -14.29
CA ASP A 185 4.09 -31.75 -14.42
C ASP A 185 5.29 -31.11 -13.69
N SER A 186 5.17 -29.84 -13.29
CA SER A 186 6.19 -29.09 -12.57
C SER A 186 6.10 -29.28 -11.05
N LYS A 187 5.26 -30.21 -10.57
CA LYS A 187 5.02 -30.44 -9.14
C LYS A 187 6.28 -30.90 -8.43
N ASP A 188 6.58 -30.26 -7.31
CA ASP A 188 7.69 -30.60 -6.41
C ASP A 188 7.24 -30.37 -4.96
N GLY A 189 7.11 -31.46 -4.21
CA GLY A 189 6.47 -31.47 -2.90
C GLY A 189 5.03 -30.97 -2.95
N ASN A 190 4.75 -29.92 -2.17
CA ASN A 190 3.43 -29.30 -2.07
C ASN A 190 3.19 -28.20 -3.11
N GLY A 191 4.22 -27.80 -3.86
CA GLY A 191 4.15 -26.68 -4.78
C GLY A 191 4.55 -27.06 -6.21
N TYR A 192 4.73 -26.02 -7.02
CA TYR A 192 5.08 -26.12 -8.42
C TYR A 192 6.29 -25.23 -8.72
N ASN A 193 7.29 -25.80 -9.40
CA ASN A 193 8.54 -25.11 -9.66
C ASN A 193 8.46 -24.21 -10.89
N ILE A 194 8.86 -22.95 -10.73
CA ILE A 194 9.25 -22.03 -11.80
C ILE A 194 10.78 -21.97 -11.81
N THR A 195 11.38 -22.37 -12.94
CA THR A 195 12.83 -22.36 -13.12
C THR A 195 13.25 -21.20 -14.01
N LEU A 196 13.96 -20.23 -13.43
CA LEU A 196 14.68 -19.21 -14.18
C LEU A 196 16.05 -19.77 -14.55
N GLU A 197 16.32 -19.85 -15.85
CA GLU A 197 17.60 -20.28 -16.38
C GLU A 197 18.56 -19.10 -16.51
N PRO A 198 19.89 -19.33 -16.55
CA PRO A 198 20.88 -18.28 -16.72
C PRO A 198 20.56 -17.31 -17.86
N ALA A 199 20.11 -17.84 -19.01
CA ALA A 199 19.78 -17.07 -20.19
C ALA A 199 18.61 -16.10 -19.98
N ASP A 200 17.68 -16.41 -19.07
CA ASP A 200 16.50 -15.58 -18.79
C ASP A 200 16.91 -14.22 -18.18
N THR A 201 18.03 -14.18 -17.45
CA THR A 201 18.48 -12.97 -16.74
C THR A 201 19.82 -12.43 -17.19
N GLN A 202 20.61 -13.18 -17.97
CA GLN A 202 22.01 -12.82 -18.33
C GLN A 202 22.16 -11.41 -18.91
N LYS A 203 21.17 -10.95 -19.69
CA LYS A 203 21.17 -9.63 -20.34
C LYS A 203 20.43 -8.55 -19.56
N LEU A 204 19.88 -8.89 -18.39
CA LEU A 204 19.09 -7.98 -17.57
C LEU A 204 19.94 -7.41 -16.43
N LEU A 205 19.58 -6.18 -16.04
CA LEU A 205 20.13 -5.51 -14.85
C LEU A 205 19.09 -4.50 -14.33
N GLY A 206 19.04 -4.30 -13.02
CA GLY A 206 18.18 -3.32 -12.35
C GLY A 206 16.83 -3.87 -11.93
N SER A 207 15.91 -2.95 -11.63
CA SER A 207 14.57 -3.28 -11.11
C SER A 207 13.55 -3.51 -12.23
N TYR A 208 12.65 -4.45 -11.95
CA TYR A 208 11.50 -4.90 -12.73
C TYR A 208 10.37 -5.21 -11.74
N LEU A 209 9.20 -5.53 -12.28
CA LEU A 209 8.04 -6.00 -11.53
C LEU A 209 7.70 -7.42 -11.96
N TYR A 210 7.27 -8.25 -11.03
CA TYR A 210 6.74 -9.57 -11.33
C TYR A 210 5.40 -9.82 -10.64
N GLU A 211 4.63 -10.74 -11.20
CA GLU A 211 3.44 -11.32 -10.58
C GLU A 211 3.37 -12.82 -10.93
N VAL A 212 2.53 -13.56 -10.21
CA VAL A 212 2.21 -14.94 -10.57
C VAL A 212 0.71 -15.08 -10.68
N ALA A 213 0.26 -15.58 -11.82
CA ALA A 213 -1.14 -15.86 -12.07
C ALA A 213 -1.41 -17.35 -12.25
N LEU A 214 -2.56 -17.82 -11.81
CA LEU A 214 -3.14 -19.10 -12.18
C LEU A 214 -4.14 -18.86 -13.31
N GLN A 215 -3.94 -19.53 -14.44
CA GLN A 215 -4.94 -19.68 -15.48
C GLN A 215 -5.46 -21.11 -15.46
N THR A 216 -6.76 -21.30 -15.20
CA THR A 216 -7.35 -22.64 -15.18
C THR A 216 -7.59 -23.14 -16.61
N ALA A 217 -7.77 -24.45 -16.77
CA ALA A 217 -8.13 -25.07 -18.03
C ALA A 217 -9.46 -24.54 -18.62
N SER A 218 -10.37 -24.07 -17.76
CA SER A 218 -11.64 -23.42 -18.16
C SER A 218 -11.45 -21.96 -18.60
N GLY A 219 -10.26 -21.38 -18.39
CA GLY A 219 -9.90 -20.02 -18.80
C GLY A 219 -10.10 -18.94 -17.73
N GLU A 220 -10.45 -19.33 -16.49
CA GLU A 220 -10.46 -18.40 -15.36
C GLU A 220 -9.04 -17.95 -15.03
N TYR A 221 -8.91 -16.75 -14.48
CA TYR A 221 -7.62 -16.10 -14.26
C TYR A 221 -7.56 -15.48 -12.87
N TYR A 222 -6.63 -15.96 -12.04
CA TYR A 222 -6.46 -15.56 -10.65
C TYR A 222 -5.03 -15.07 -10.43
N ILE A 223 -4.85 -14.05 -9.58
CA ILE A 223 -3.52 -13.64 -9.12
C ILE A 223 -3.19 -14.45 -7.86
N VAL A 224 -2.10 -15.20 -7.92
CA VAL A 224 -1.58 -16.04 -6.81
C VAL A 224 -0.53 -15.28 -6.02
N ILE A 225 0.31 -14.50 -6.71
CA ILE A 225 1.25 -13.58 -6.09
C ILE A 225 1.04 -12.22 -6.74
N ASP A 226 0.66 -11.24 -5.91
CA ASP A 226 0.49 -9.86 -6.33
C ASP A 226 1.78 -9.25 -6.87
N CYS A 227 1.62 -8.13 -7.59
CA CYS A 227 2.74 -7.41 -8.16
C CYS A 227 3.82 -7.06 -7.10
N SER A 228 5.04 -7.51 -7.35
CA SER A 228 6.20 -7.33 -6.47
C SER A 228 7.49 -7.03 -7.22
N GLU A 229 8.53 -6.62 -6.50
CA GLU A 229 9.80 -6.26 -7.13
C GLU A 229 10.57 -7.51 -7.58
N PHE A 230 11.11 -7.43 -8.78
CA PHE A 230 12.09 -8.37 -9.31
C PHE A 230 13.37 -7.60 -9.63
N VAL A 231 14.44 -7.85 -8.87
CA VAL A 231 15.70 -7.13 -8.98
C VAL A 231 16.78 -8.04 -9.50
N VAL A 232 17.34 -7.68 -10.66
CA VAL A 232 18.48 -8.37 -11.27
C VAL A 232 19.77 -7.61 -10.94
N THR A 233 20.70 -8.29 -10.27
CA THR A 233 21.99 -7.74 -9.83
C THR A 233 23.16 -8.38 -10.60
N ASN A 234 24.36 -7.82 -10.46
CA ASN A 234 25.55 -8.41 -11.05
C ASN A 234 25.97 -9.69 -10.32
N THR A 235 26.49 -10.64 -11.08
CA THR A 235 27.25 -11.80 -10.61
C THR A 235 28.74 -11.45 -10.54
N LEU A 236 29.40 -11.75 -9.42
CA LEU A 236 30.85 -11.63 -9.31
C LEU A 236 31.57 -12.86 -9.91
N THR A 237 31.00 -14.04 -9.69
CA THR A 237 31.51 -15.32 -10.18
C THR A 237 30.70 -15.76 -11.39
N GLN A 238 31.37 -16.16 -12.48
CA GLN A 238 30.72 -16.69 -13.68
C GLN A 238 30.90 -18.22 -13.74
N LYS A 239 29.93 -18.91 -14.35
CA LYS A 239 30.03 -20.35 -14.61
C LYS A 239 31.20 -20.60 -15.57
N GLU A 240 32.06 -21.58 -15.24
CA GLU A 240 33.14 -22.06 -16.12
C GLU A 240 32.60 -22.63 -17.44
#